data_AF-A0AAJ2TAH1-F1
#
_entry.id   AF-A0AAJ2TAH1-F1
#
_cell.length_a   1.000
_cell.length_b   1.000
_cell.length_c   1.000
_cell.angle_alpha   90.00
_cell.angle_beta   90.00
_cell.angle_gamma   90.00
#
_symmetry.space_group_name_H-M   'P 1'
#
loop_
_entity.id
_entity.type
_entity.pdbx_description
1 polymer ?
#
loop_
_entity_poly.entity_id
_entity_poly.type
_entity_poly.pdbx_seq_one_letter_code
_entity_poly.pdbx_strand_id
1 'polypeptide(L)'
;MFAENYVTDKPEIVIPDAPVKDYDGCIRPDRDKAARALGDKCAEALKKGFIADFEKNEAYAAKHPGEHVDLMVHVSTFVIIRGFIYMTYYANTGTEAEDPAYQEARFAFCPENDTSDMTIIRVQKVGDTLDGRRIDRVYDTILMEKNEDELMLMWTASADGLYYRFYTTYRVSTGEMGEIRPNRFKVGGVTNDFSTTGIVSALSENGIGHKVMFSDIGIMQKITTREENGETWYYTGAYSGYWNAIIKSRDLVTWEYVSTPDFINLSLWENAVYVIGDKCWYFVRQEECMQGFLTCYDLVTGKWSAPTLIRDAQSRSDFFMWKDELYLVHAPLNRDGFGIIRINQENQADSKPVLVADMKESLFYPYTRIYGEYLYMSYTVARKHIRLARVKAEEFLG
;
A
#
# COMPACT_ATOMS: atom_id res chain seq x y z
N MET A 1 -18.09 5.36 15.34
CA MET A 1 -18.22 4.73 16.65
C MET A 1 -17.37 3.51 16.67
N PHE A 2 -16.42 3.49 17.58
CA PHE A 2 -15.69 2.28 17.97
C PHE A 2 -16.69 1.23 18.46
N ALA A 3 -16.41 -0.05 18.20
CA ALA A 3 -17.14 -1.13 18.83
C ALA A 3 -16.24 -1.89 19.79
N GLU A 4 -16.86 -2.54 20.76
CA GLU A 4 -16.17 -3.50 21.60
C GLU A 4 -15.73 -4.70 20.75
N ASN A 5 -14.53 -5.19 21.03
CA ASN A 5 -14.03 -6.40 20.41
C ASN A 5 -14.78 -7.61 20.99
N TYR A 6 -14.98 -8.62 20.15
CA TYR A 6 -15.39 -9.94 20.56
C TYR A 6 -14.47 -10.48 21.67
N VAL A 7 -15.06 -11.08 22.69
CA VAL A 7 -14.32 -11.70 23.80
C VAL A 7 -14.25 -13.20 23.53
N THR A 8 -13.03 -13.74 23.50
CA THR A 8 -12.78 -15.17 23.29
C THR A 8 -12.02 -15.76 24.47
N ASP A 9 -12.38 -16.99 24.85
CA ASP A 9 -11.64 -17.79 25.84
C ASP A 9 -10.56 -18.66 25.17
N LYS A 10 -10.46 -18.65 23.83
CA LYS A 10 -9.44 -19.39 23.10
C LYS A 10 -8.09 -18.68 23.21
N PRO A 11 -6.99 -19.42 23.44
CA PRO A 11 -5.67 -18.82 23.60
C PRO A 11 -5.17 -18.22 22.29
N GLU A 12 -4.38 -17.15 22.40
CA GLU A 12 -3.58 -16.60 21.31
C GLU A 12 -2.54 -17.62 20.85
N ILE A 13 -2.41 -17.79 19.53
CA ILE A 13 -1.42 -18.70 18.91
C ILE A 13 -0.41 -17.84 18.16
N VAL A 14 0.73 -17.57 18.80
CA VAL A 14 1.85 -16.86 18.15
C VAL A 14 2.72 -17.87 17.39
N ILE A 15 2.87 -17.67 16.07
CA ILE A 15 3.70 -18.52 15.21
C ILE A 15 5.13 -17.96 15.09
N PRO A 16 6.16 -18.81 15.03
CA PRO A 16 7.54 -18.36 14.88
C PRO A 16 7.83 -17.84 13.47
N ASP A 17 8.83 -16.99 13.36
CA ASP A 17 9.39 -16.50 12.10
C ASP A 17 10.85 -16.96 11.93
N ALA A 18 11.25 -17.14 10.67
CA ALA A 18 12.62 -17.42 10.27
C ALA A 18 12.75 -17.18 8.76
N PRO A 19 13.97 -17.07 8.21
CA PRO A 19 14.15 -16.95 6.76
C PRO A 19 13.52 -18.12 6.01
N VAL A 20 12.91 -17.84 4.86
CA VAL A 20 12.40 -18.87 3.93
C VAL A 20 13.53 -19.83 3.57
N LYS A 21 13.33 -21.13 3.81
CA LYS A 21 14.30 -22.20 3.51
C LYS A 21 14.02 -22.87 2.18
N ASP A 22 12.76 -23.22 1.96
CA ASP A 22 12.29 -23.93 0.77
C ASP A 22 11.71 -22.91 -0.22
N TYR A 23 12.37 -22.73 -1.36
CA TYR A 23 11.96 -21.83 -2.43
C TYR A 23 12.34 -22.40 -3.79
N ASP A 24 11.52 -22.11 -4.81
CA ASP A 24 11.68 -22.67 -6.16
C ASP A 24 12.67 -21.87 -7.02
N GLY A 25 12.95 -20.62 -6.65
CA GLY A 25 13.83 -19.74 -7.41
C GLY A 25 14.37 -18.57 -6.61
N CYS A 26 15.44 -17.96 -7.12
CA CYS A 26 16.02 -16.75 -6.57
C CYS A 26 16.39 -15.78 -7.71
N ILE A 27 15.58 -14.74 -7.88
CA ILE A 27 15.76 -13.69 -8.86
C ILE A 27 16.67 -12.61 -8.26
N ARG A 28 17.62 -12.12 -9.06
CA ARG A 28 18.60 -11.11 -8.67
C ARG A 28 18.57 -9.94 -9.66
N PRO A 29 17.56 -9.04 -9.55
CA PRO A 29 17.41 -7.90 -10.46
C PRO A 29 18.67 -7.02 -10.48
N ASP A 30 19.34 -6.90 -9.32
CA ASP A 30 20.58 -6.16 -9.13
C ASP A 30 21.74 -6.62 -10.03
N ARG A 31 21.69 -7.83 -10.57
CA ARG A 31 22.75 -8.40 -11.42
C ARG A 31 22.41 -8.40 -12.91
N ASP A 32 21.20 -7.98 -13.28
CA ASP A 32 20.77 -7.95 -14.67
C ASP A 32 21.21 -6.64 -15.35
N LYS A 33 22.25 -6.74 -16.19
CA LYS A 33 22.83 -5.59 -16.90
C LYS A 33 21.86 -4.97 -17.91
N ALA A 34 21.02 -5.78 -18.55
CA ALA A 34 20.06 -5.29 -19.54
C ALA A 34 18.94 -4.53 -18.84
N ALA A 35 18.43 -5.08 -17.73
CA ALA A 35 17.43 -4.43 -16.90
C ALA A 35 17.94 -3.10 -16.33
N ARG A 36 19.19 -3.04 -15.85
CA ARG A 36 19.80 -1.76 -15.41
C ARG A 36 19.93 -0.74 -16.54
N ALA A 37 20.42 -1.15 -17.71
CA ALA A 37 20.55 -0.24 -18.85
C ALA A 37 19.20 0.30 -19.36
N LEU A 38 18.13 -0.51 -19.30
CA LEU A 38 16.77 -0.06 -19.59
C LEU A 38 16.23 0.82 -18.46
N GLY A 39 16.55 0.48 -17.21
CA GLY A 39 16.18 1.25 -16.02
C GLY A 39 16.77 2.66 -16.01
N ASP A 40 18.03 2.84 -16.42
CA ASP A 40 18.63 4.18 -16.56
C ASP A 40 17.86 5.05 -17.56
N LYS A 41 17.42 4.46 -18.68
CA LYS A 41 16.56 5.17 -19.66
C LYS A 41 15.19 5.49 -19.08
N CYS A 42 14.61 4.56 -18.32
CA CYS A 42 13.32 4.73 -17.67
C CYS A 42 13.37 5.84 -16.60
N ALA A 43 14.43 5.90 -15.80
CA ALA A 43 14.64 6.95 -14.81
C ALA A 43 14.65 8.34 -15.47
N GLU A 44 15.39 8.50 -16.57
CA GLU A 44 15.42 9.76 -17.31
C GLU A 44 14.08 10.11 -17.98
N ALA A 45 13.35 9.10 -18.48
CA ALA A 45 12.02 9.31 -19.03
C ALA A 45 11.02 9.71 -17.92
N LEU A 46 11.08 9.10 -16.74
CA LEU A 46 10.20 9.40 -15.62
C LEU A 46 10.44 10.82 -15.09
N LYS A 47 11.70 11.26 -14.98
CA LYS A 47 12.06 12.64 -14.65
C LYS A 47 11.48 13.65 -15.65
N LYS A 48 11.56 13.34 -16.95
CA LYS A 48 10.96 14.18 -18.01
C LYS A 48 9.44 14.16 -18.00
N GLY A 49 8.85 13.04 -17.59
CA GLY A 49 7.42 12.85 -17.45
C GLY A 49 6.86 13.33 -16.10
N PHE A 50 7.59 14.18 -15.38
CA PHE A 50 7.12 14.84 -14.17
C PHE A 50 5.79 15.57 -14.40
N ILE A 51 4.85 15.41 -13.46
CA ILE A 51 3.53 16.05 -13.50
C ILE A 51 3.41 17.11 -12.43
N ALA A 52 3.57 16.72 -11.16
CA ALA A 52 3.47 17.62 -10.01
C ALA A 52 4.05 16.97 -8.75
N ASP A 53 4.34 17.83 -7.77
CA ASP A 53 4.54 17.47 -6.36
C ASP A 53 3.28 17.91 -5.58
N PHE A 54 2.81 17.10 -4.62
CA PHE A 54 1.49 17.23 -3.98
C PHE A 54 1.51 17.69 -2.52
N GLU A 55 2.69 17.89 -1.94
CA GLU A 55 2.84 18.41 -0.58
C GLU A 55 2.55 19.91 -0.47
N LYS A 56 2.26 20.38 0.75
CA LYS A 56 2.26 21.83 1.03
C LYS A 56 3.69 22.35 0.97
N ASN A 57 4.06 22.98 -0.14
CA ASN A 57 5.34 23.65 -0.30
C ASN A 57 5.23 25.18 -0.06
N GLU A 58 6.36 25.90 -0.19
CA GLU A 58 6.40 27.36 0.01
C GLU A 58 5.44 28.10 -0.92
N ALA A 59 5.30 27.65 -2.18
CA ALA A 59 4.39 28.27 -3.14
C ALA A 59 2.92 28.06 -2.76
N TYR A 60 2.57 26.87 -2.26
CA TYR A 60 1.23 26.60 -1.72
C TYR A 60 0.94 27.50 -0.51
N ALA A 61 1.85 27.56 0.46
CA ALA A 61 1.68 28.38 1.67
C ALA A 61 1.58 29.88 1.35
N ALA A 62 2.32 30.38 0.37
CA ALA A 62 2.24 31.77 -0.08
C ALA A 62 0.86 32.13 -0.67
N LYS A 63 0.19 31.17 -1.31
CA LYS A 63 -1.17 31.35 -1.87
C LYS A 63 -2.28 31.16 -0.84
N HIS A 64 -2.01 30.52 0.29
CA HIS A 64 -3.00 30.15 1.31
C HIS A 64 -2.61 30.71 2.68
N PRO A 65 -2.97 31.97 3.01
CA PRO A 65 -2.63 32.59 4.29
C PRO A 65 -3.07 31.74 5.48
N GLY A 66 -2.15 31.47 6.41
CA GLY A 66 -2.39 30.65 7.60
C GLY A 66 -2.02 29.17 7.43
N GLU A 67 -1.64 28.75 6.22
CA GLU A 67 -1.04 27.45 5.97
C GLU A 67 0.48 27.47 6.17
N HIS A 68 1.04 26.31 6.47
CA HIS A 68 2.47 26.08 6.63
C HIS A 68 2.96 24.97 5.71
N VAL A 69 4.27 24.97 5.46
CA VAL A 69 4.94 23.94 4.67
C VAL A 69 4.91 22.61 5.41
N ASP A 70 4.68 21.51 4.68
CA ASP A 70 4.86 20.16 5.20
C ASP A 70 6.40 19.92 5.32
N LEU A 71 6.89 19.72 6.55
CA LEU A 71 8.33 19.53 6.83
C LEU A 71 8.82 18.14 6.46
N MET A 72 7.91 17.19 6.41
CA MET A 72 8.13 15.84 5.92
C MET A 72 6.84 15.29 5.35
N VAL A 73 6.94 14.47 4.31
CA VAL A 73 5.83 13.78 3.66
C VAL A 73 6.21 12.36 3.27
N HIS A 74 5.25 11.44 3.29
CA HIS A 74 5.50 10.05 2.90
C HIS A 74 4.27 9.30 2.43
N VAL A 75 4.52 8.19 1.73
CA VAL A 75 3.56 7.16 1.29
C VAL A 75 2.43 7.72 0.44
N SER A 76 2.68 7.84 -0.86
CA SER A 76 1.72 8.36 -1.83
C SER A 76 0.82 7.28 -2.43
N THR A 77 -0.45 7.58 -2.64
CA THR A 77 -1.33 6.81 -3.54
C THR A 77 -2.22 7.73 -4.34
N PHE A 78 -2.60 7.36 -5.56
CA PHE A 78 -3.35 8.26 -6.45
C PHE A 78 -4.41 7.57 -7.33
N VAL A 79 -5.35 8.37 -7.82
CA VAL A 79 -6.28 8.02 -8.89
C VAL A 79 -6.53 9.24 -9.78
N ILE A 80 -6.83 9.01 -11.06
CA ILE A 80 -7.27 10.05 -12.00
C ILE A 80 -8.73 9.78 -12.35
N ILE A 81 -9.60 10.72 -12.03
CA ILE A 81 -11.06 10.62 -12.29
C ILE A 81 -11.53 11.93 -12.90
N ARG A 82 -12.22 11.86 -14.05
CA ARG A 82 -12.87 13.01 -14.69
C ARG A 82 -11.94 14.24 -14.87
N GLY A 83 -10.68 13.98 -15.23
CA GLY A 83 -9.68 15.03 -15.46
C GLY A 83 -9.11 15.67 -14.19
N PHE A 84 -9.33 15.06 -13.02
CA PHE A 84 -8.71 15.44 -11.76
C PHE A 84 -7.77 14.35 -11.27
N ILE A 85 -6.66 14.76 -10.66
CA ILE A 85 -5.74 13.88 -9.95
C ILE A 85 -6.08 13.97 -8.46
N TYR A 86 -6.34 12.83 -7.85
CA TYR A 86 -6.55 12.68 -6.40
C TYR A 86 -5.38 11.92 -5.80
N MET A 87 -4.86 12.41 -4.69
CA MET A 87 -3.65 11.92 -4.04
C MET A 87 -3.86 11.84 -2.53
N THR A 88 -3.35 10.80 -1.89
CA THR A 88 -3.18 10.77 -0.44
C THR A 88 -1.72 10.59 -0.09
N TYR A 89 -1.37 11.12 1.07
CA TYR A 89 -0.09 10.95 1.72
C TYR A 89 -0.26 11.26 3.20
N TYR A 90 0.76 11.03 4.01
CA TYR A 90 0.82 11.64 5.34
C TYR A 90 1.97 12.62 5.43
N ALA A 91 1.79 13.62 6.27
CA ALA A 91 2.73 14.72 6.44
C ALA A 91 3.06 14.94 7.90
N ASN A 92 4.23 15.51 8.17
CA ASN A 92 4.60 16.06 9.46
C ASN A 92 4.85 17.55 9.30
N THR A 93 4.24 18.34 10.17
CA THR A 93 4.34 19.80 10.15
C THR A 93 5.10 20.35 11.36
N GLY A 94 5.42 19.50 12.34
CA GLY A 94 6.15 19.87 13.55
C GLY A 94 7.65 19.58 13.47
N THR A 95 8.04 18.54 12.72
CA THR A 95 9.45 18.13 12.58
C THR A 95 9.73 17.60 11.17
N GLU A 96 11.02 17.52 10.80
CA GLU A 96 11.45 16.90 9.54
C GLU A 96 11.54 15.35 9.63
N ALA A 97 11.28 14.78 10.80
CA ALA A 97 11.43 13.35 11.03
C ALA A 97 10.15 12.57 10.70
N GLU A 98 10.31 11.31 10.33
CA GLU A 98 9.23 10.33 10.30
C GLU A 98 8.85 9.93 11.73
N ASP A 99 8.08 10.81 12.40
CA ASP A 99 7.60 10.60 13.77
C ASP A 99 6.07 10.70 13.80
N PRO A 100 5.36 9.60 14.08
CA PRO A 100 3.91 9.55 14.04
C PRO A 100 3.23 10.43 15.10
N ALA A 101 3.96 10.85 16.14
CA ALA A 101 3.43 11.74 17.17
C ALA A 101 3.23 13.19 16.68
N TYR A 102 3.65 13.51 15.45
CA TYR A 102 3.52 14.84 14.84
C TYR A 102 2.89 14.80 13.44
N GLN A 103 2.30 13.68 13.05
CA GLN A 103 1.82 13.45 11.69
C GLN A 103 0.33 13.79 11.50
N GLU A 104 -0.02 14.05 10.24
CA GLU A 104 -1.36 14.32 9.75
C GLU A 104 -1.64 13.48 8.49
N ALA A 105 -2.85 12.94 8.38
CA ALA A 105 -3.34 12.29 7.17
C ALA A 105 -3.81 13.36 6.16
N ARG A 106 -3.37 13.25 4.91
CA ARG A 106 -3.61 14.23 3.85
C ARG A 106 -4.38 13.64 2.68
N PHE A 107 -5.24 14.47 2.11
CA PHE A 107 -5.92 14.22 0.84
C PHE A 107 -5.79 15.47 -0.02
N ALA A 108 -5.14 15.35 -1.18
CA ALA A 108 -4.88 16.43 -2.10
C ALA A 108 -5.51 16.14 -3.46
N PHE A 109 -5.96 17.17 -4.16
CA PHE A 109 -6.44 17.04 -5.53
C PHE A 109 -6.27 18.32 -6.34
N CYS A 110 -6.13 18.16 -7.65
CA CYS A 110 -6.01 19.24 -8.62
C CYS A 110 -6.51 18.80 -10.01
N PRO A 111 -6.91 19.74 -10.89
CA PRO A 111 -7.12 19.45 -12.30
C PRO A 111 -5.84 18.91 -12.96
N GLU A 112 -5.97 17.89 -13.83
CA GLU A 112 -4.83 17.30 -14.55
C GLU A 112 -4.16 18.32 -15.49
N ASN A 113 -4.93 19.30 -16.00
CA ASN A 113 -4.44 20.35 -16.89
C ASN A 113 -3.95 21.62 -16.18
N ASP A 114 -4.16 21.76 -14.87
CA ASP A 114 -3.64 22.85 -14.04
C ASP A 114 -3.33 22.33 -12.63
N THR A 115 -2.18 21.68 -12.50
CA THR A 115 -1.75 21.10 -11.22
C THR A 115 -1.40 22.16 -10.17
N SER A 116 -1.36 23.45 -10.55
CA SER A 116 -1.10 24.55 -9.63
C SER A 116 -2.36 25.02 -8.88
N ASP A 117 -3.55 24.64 -9.38
CA ASP A 117 -4.84 24.79 -8.72
C ASP A 117 -5.12 23.58 -7.83
N MET A 118 -4.36 23.49 -6.75
CA MET A 118 -4.37 22.35 -5.83
C MET A 118 -5.11 22.68 -4.55
N THR A 119 -5.96 21.74 -4.13
CA THR A 119 -6.60 21.75 -2.81
C THR A 119 -5.99 20.65 -1.95
N ILE A 120 -5.60 20.96 -0.71
CA ILE A 120 -5.06 19.98 0.24
C ILE A 120 -5.90 19.99 1.52
N ILE A 121 -6.54 18.86 1.82
CA ILE A 121 -7.38 18.64 3.00
C ILE A 121 -6.58 17.87 4.07
N ARG A 122 -6.66 18.36 5.31
CA ARG A 122 -6.26 17.59 6.50
C ARG A 122 -7.41 16.68 6.91
N VAL A 123 -7.21 15.37 6.77
CA VAL A 123 -8.23 14.37 7.12
C VAL A 123 -8.30 14.16 8.63
N GLN A 124 -7.15 13.95 9.27
CA GLN A 124 -7.00 13.80 10.71
C GLN A 124 -5.56 14.13 11.11
N LYS A 125 -5.34 14.64 12.32
CA LYS A 125 -4.01 14.84 12.89
C LYS A 125 -3.89 14.34 14.31
N VAL A 126 -2.65 14.20 14.77
CA VAL A 126 -2.37 14.03 16.19
C VAL A 126 -2.94 15.21 17.00
N GLY A 127 -3.59 14.87 18.12
CA GLY A 127 -4.27 15.81 18.99
C GLY A 127 -5.76 15.99 18.69
N ASP A 128 -6.25 15.50 17.55
CA ASP A 128 -7.69 15.43 17.29
C ASP A 128 -8.38 14.43 18.23
N THR A 129 -9.71 14.55 18.34
CA THR A 129 -10.55 13.62 19.11
C THR A 129 -11.53 12.94 18.17
N LEU A 130 -11.67 11.62 18.29
CA LEU A 130 -12.68 10.82 17.58
C LEU A 130 -13.50 10.05 18.60
N ASP A 131 -14.82 10.26 18.64
CA ASP A 131 -15.75 9.61 19.57
C ASP A 131 -15.26 9.64 21.04
N GLY A 132 -14.64 10.76 21.45
CA GLY A 132 -14.12 10.98 22.81
C GLY A 132 -12.70 10.46 23.07
N ARG A 133 -12.09 9.73 22.12
CA ARG A 133 -10.72 9.22 22.22
C ARG A 133 -9.73 10.16 21.57
N ARG A 134 -8.56 10.35 22.19
CA ARG A 134 -7.52 11.24 21.64
C ARG A 134 -6.69 10.48 20.62
N ILE A 135 -6.48 11.10 19.46
CA ILE A 135 -5.53 10.61 18.46
C ILE A 135 -4.12 11.01 18.91
N ASP A 136 -3.28 10.02 19.17
CA ASP A 136 -1.91 10.24 19.66
C ASP A 136 -0.83 9.92 18.62
N ARG A 137 -1.17 9.18 17.56
CA ARG A 137 -0.28 8.85 16.43
C ARG A 137 -1.07 8.76 15.13
N VAL A 138 -0.45 9.12 14.01
CA VAL A 138 -0.98 8.94 12.64
C VAL A 138 0.10 8.27 11.78
N TYR A 139 -0.29 7.39 10.86
CA TYR A 139 0.55 6.74 9.86
C TYR A 139 -0.25 6.44 8.59
N ASP A 140 0.44 6.20 7.48
CA ASP A 140 -0.03 5.38 6.36
C ASP A 140 -1.41 5.71 5.77
N THR A 141 -1.48 6.87 5.11
CA THR A 141 -2.70 7.32 4.41
C THR A 141 -2.72 6.82 2.97
N ILE A 142 -3.77 6.07 2.61
CA ILE A 142 -3.99 5.56 1.26
C ILE A 142 -5.39 5.92 0.76
N LEU A 143 -5.59 5.90 -0.55
CA LEU A 143 -6.90 5.96 -1.17
C LEU A 143 -7.20 4.69 -1.98
N MET A 144 -8.48 4.34 -2.02
CA MET A 144 -9.02 3.34 -2.93
C MET A 144 -10.18 3.93 -3.71
N GLU A 145 -10.24 3.60 -4.98
CA GLU A 145 -11.35 3.94 -5.87
C GLU A 145 -12.41 2.86 -5.76
N LYS A 146 -13.56 3.16 -5.15
CA LYS A 146 -14.68 2.20 -5.11
C LYS A 146 -15.46 2.22 -6.42
N ASN A 147 -15.65 3.41 -6.97
CA ASN A 147 -16.25 3.69 -8.27
C ASN A 147 -15.89 5.13 -8.68
N GLU A 148 -16.39 5.58 -9.83
CA GLU A 148 -16.11 6.92 -10.37
C GLU A 148 -16.60 8.09 -9.50
N ASP A 149 -17.45 7.86 -8.50
CA ASP A 149 -18.01 8.90 -7.65
C ASP A 149 -17.57 8.80 -6.18
N GLU A 150 -17.10 7.64 -5.71
CA GLU A 150 -16.77 7.41 -4.31
C GLU A 150 -15.33 6.93 -4.14
N LEU A 151 -14.53 7.76 -3.47
CA LEU A 151 -13.19 7.43 -3.00
C LEU A 151 -13.24 7.03 -1.52
N MET A 152 -12.54 5.97 -1.17
CA MET A 152 -12.29 5.57 0.21
C MET A 152 -10.92 6.09 0.62
N LEU A 153 -10.88 6.99 1.60
CA LEU A 153 -9.64 7.48 2.19
C LEU A 153 -9.41 6.72 3.49
N MET A 154 -8.27 6.07 3.63
CA MET A 154 -7.98 5.22 4.79
C MET A 154 -6.62 5.58 5.37
N TRP A 155 -6.48 5.52 6.69
CA TRP A 155 -5.20 5.75 7.35
C TRP A 155 -5.11 4.96 8.64
N THR A 156 -3.89 4.86 9.17
CA THR A 156 -3.66 4.28 10.48
C THR A 156 -3.59 5.41 11.49
N ALA A 157 -4.22 5.23 12.64
CA ALA A 157 -3.94 6.08 13.79
C ALA A 157 -4.04 5.31 15.10
N SER A 158 -3.31 5.81 16.09
CA SER A 158 -3.49 5.39 17.48
C SER A 158 -4.56 6.26 18.13
N ALA A 159 -5.54 5.61 18.76
CA ALA A 159 -6.54 6.26 19.60
C ALA A 159 -6.39 5.72 21.03
N ASP A 160 -5.99 6.60 21.95
CA ASP A 160 -5.64 6.28 23.34
C ASP A 160 -4.61 5.13 23.46
N GLY A 161 -3.57 5.16 22.61
CA GLY A 161 -2.46 4.21 22.62
C GLY A 161 -2.70 2.88 21.88
N LEU A 162 -3.89 2.66 21.31
CA LEU A 162 -4.18 1.49 20.48
C LEU A 162 -4.30 1.87 19.01
N TYR A 163 -3.59 1.15 18.13
CA TYR A 163 -3.65 1.35 16.69
C TYR A 163 -4.95 0.79 16.08
N TYR A 164 -5.53 1.57 15.18
CA TYR A 164 -6.69 1.23 14.35
C TYR A 164 -6.42 1.60 12.90
N ARG A 165 -7.06 0.87 12.00
CA ARG A 165 -7.31 1.34 10.64
C ARG A 165 -8.61 2.15 10.63
N PHE A 166 -8.53 3.39 10.18
CA PHE A 166 -9.67 4.27 9.97
C PHE A 166 -9.94 4.49 8.49
N TYR A 167 -11.18 4.88 8.18
CA TYR A 167 -11.56 5.37 6.87
C TYR A 167 -12.53 6.55 6.97
N THR A 168 -12.62 7.27 5.87
CA THR A 168 -13.74 8.15 5.50
C THR A 168 -13.97 8.03 3.99
N THR A 169 -15.07 8.59 3.49
CA THR A 169 -15.36 8.66 2.06
C THR A 169 -15.17 10.07 1.53
N TYR A 170 -14.92 10.19 0.24
CA TYR A 170 -15.00 11.44 -0.49
C TYR A 170 -15.86 11.24 -1.75
N ARG A 171 -16.87 12.09 -1.93
CA ARG A 171 -17.75 12.05 -3.09
C ARG A 171 -17.27 13.00 -4.17
N VAL A 172 -16.86 12.48 -5.32
CA VAL A 172 -16.29 13.26 -6.43
C VAL A 172 -17.28 14.29 -6.98
N SER A 173 -18.55 13.92 -7.15
CA SER A 173 -19.57 14.83 -7.70
C SER A 173 -19.95 16.01 -6.80
N THR A 174 -19.85 15.86 -5.47
CA THR A 174 -20.28 16.90 -4.51
C THR A 174 -19.12 17.57 -3.78
N GLY A 175 -17.93 16.95 -3.78
CA GLY A 175 -16.79 17.40 -3.00
C GLY A 175 -16.91 17.14 -1.49
N GLU A 176 -17.87 16.32 -1.08
CA GLU A 176 -18.19 16.10 0.34
C GLU A 176 -17.35 14.96 0.95
N MET A 177 -16.87 15.20 2.17
CA MET A 177 -16.21 14.20 3.01
C MET A 177 -17.22 13.50 3.92
N GLY A 178 -17.09 12.19 4.07
CA GLY A 178 -17.88 11.39 5.00
C GLY A 178 -17.39 11.49 6.45
N GLU A 179 -18.10 10.80 7.34
CA GLU A 179 -17.67 10.64 8.73
C GLU A 179 -16.46 9.70 8.84
N ILE A 180 -15.57 10.01 9.78
CA ILE A 180 -14.44 9.14 10.12
C ILE A 180 -14.93 7.97 10.97
N ARG A 181 -14.58 6.75 10.56
CA ARG A 181 -14.96 5.50 11.24
C ARG A 181 -13.80 4.50 11.25
N PRO A 182 -13.71 3.60 12.25
CA PRO A 182 -12.81 2.45 12.16
C PRO A 182 -13.25 1.52 11.02
N ASN A 183 -12.31 0.99 10.24
CA ASN A 183 -12.55 -0.19 9.43
C ASN A 183 -12.89 -1.38 10.33
N ARG A 184 -13.52 -2.40 9.75
CA ARG A 184 -13.84 -3.65 10.46
C ARG A 184 -12.98 -4.79 9.95
N PHE A 185 -12.59 -5.69 10.84
CA PHE A 185 -11.87 -6.90 10.51
C PHE A 185 -12.71 -8.12 10.87
N LYS A 186 -12.87 -9.05 9.92
CA LYS A 186 -13.72 -10.23 10.06
C LYS A 186 -12.95 -11.51 9.80
N VAL A 187 -13.18 -12.51 10.65
CA VAL A 187 -12.66 -13.87 10.51
C VAL A 187 -13.79 -14.83 10.88
N GLY A 188 -14.22 -15.67 9.92
CA GLY A 188 -15.37 -16.54 10.11
C GLY A 188 -16.61 -15.75 10.56
N GLY A 189 -17.18 -16.10 11.72
CA GLY A 189 -18.34 -15.43 12.31
C GLY A 189 -18.02 -14.20 13.17
N VAL A 190 -16.75 -13.86 13.40
CA VAL A 190 -16.33 -12.77 14.30
C VAL A 190 -16.00 -11.51 13.52
N THR A 191 -16.50 -10.35 13.97
CA THR A 191 -16.20 -9.04 13.36
C THR A 191 -15.86 -8.01 14.43
N ASN A 192 -14.63 -7.50 14.39
CA ASN A 192 -14.09 -6.52 15.33
C ASN A 192 -13.75 -5.20 14.64
N ASP A 193 -13.43 -4.15 15.42
CA ASP A 193 -12.71 -3.00 14.86
C ASP A 193 -11.36 -3.51 14.33
N PHE A 194 -10.92 -2.98 13.19
CA PHE A 194 -9.63 -3.32 12.60
C PHE A 194 -8.52 -2.65 13.41
N SER A 195 -8.22 -3.27 14.55
CA SER A 195 -7.26 -2.90 15.57
C SER A 195 -6.39 -4.10 15.89
N THR A 196 -5.21 -3.91 16.49
CA THR A 196 -4.33 -5.05 16.83
C THR A 196 -5.05 -6.06 17.73
N THR A 197 -5.76 -5.61 18.76
CA THR A 197 -6.54 -6.49 19.65
C THR A 197 -7.76 -7.11 18.96
N GLY A 198 -8.39 -6.38 18.03
CA GLY A 198 -9.48 -6.91 17.21
C GLY A 198 -9.04 -8.03 16.28
N ILE A 199 -7.84 -7.90 15.67
CA ILE A 199 -7.22 -8.94 14.85
C ILE A 199 -6.92 -10.18 15.70
N VAL A 200 -6.21 -10.02 16.83
CA VAL A 200 -5.87 -11.13 17.74
C VAL A 200 -7.12 -11.89 18.18
N SER A 201 -8.15 -11.18 18.67
CA SER A 201 -9.40 -11.80 19.13
C SER A 201 -10.08 -12.62 18.02
N ALA A 202 -10.20 -12.06 16.81
CA ALA A 202 -10.87 -12.74 15.70
C ALA A 202 -10.09 -13.96 15.20
N LEU A 203 -8.76 -13.90 15.15
CA LEU A 203 -7.91 -15.03 14.76
C LEU A 203 -7.93 -16.14 15.82
N SER A 204 -7.77 -15.79 17.10
CA SER A 204 -7.83 -16.74 18.22
C SER A 204 -9.17 -17.47 18.30
N GLU A 205 -10.29 -16.76 18.12
CA GLU A 205 -11.60 -17.40 18.09
C GLU A 205 -11.72 -18.45 16.97
N ASN A 206 -11.04 -18.23 15.84
CA ASN A 206 -11.03 -19.15 14.72
C ASN A 206 -9.86 -20.15 14.74
N GLY A 207 -9.06 -20.18 15.82
CA GLY A 207 -7.91 -21.08 15.96
C GLY A 207 -6.79 -20.82 14.94
N ILE A 208 -6.68 -19.59 14.44
CA ILE A 208 -5.68 -19.19 13.44
C ILE A 208 -4.50 -18.54 14.15
N GLY A 209 -3.30 -19.04 13.89
CA GLY A 209 -2.07 -18.45 14.40
C GLY A 209 -1.65 -17.19 13.65
N HIS A 210 -0.92 -16.31 14.34
CA HIS A 210 -0.38 -15.08 13.75
C HIS A 210 1.02 -14.78 14.28
N LYS A 211 1.74 -13.93 13.55
CA LYS A 211 3.04 -13.42 14.00
C LYS A 211 2.87 -12.24 14.95
N VAL A 212 3.94 -11.87 15.65
CA VAL A 212 3.94 -10.73 16.55
C VAL A 212 3.58 -9.45 15.79
N MET A 213 2.59 -8.73 16.31
CA MET A 213 2.15 -7.44 15.82
C MET A 213 2.73 -6.32 16.69
N PHE A 214 3.13 -5.24 16.07
CA PHE A 214 3.60 -4.02 16.73
C PHE A 214 3.48 -2.90 15.71
N SER A 215 3.16 -1.68 16.16
CA SER A 215 3.11 -0.43 15.37
C SER A 215 2.44 -0.50 14.00
N ASP A 216 1.57 0.45 13.71
CA ASP A 216 0.93 0.54 12.39
C ASP A 216 0.01 -0.67 12.05
N ILE A 217 -1.03 -0.40 11.26
CA ILE A 217 -1.98 -1.38 10.72
C ILE A 217 -2.32 -0.92 9.30
N GLY A 218 -1.65 -1.48 8.32
CA GLY A 218 -1.87 -1.09 6.94
C GLY A 218 -2.85 -2.00 6.21
N ILE A 219 -3.59 -1.39 5.29
CA ILE A 219 -4.28 -2.06 4.18
C ILE A 219 -3.60 -1.56 2.91
N MET A 220 -3.31 -2.47 1.97
CA MET A 220 -2.65 -2.14 0.71
C MET A 220 -3.60 -1.49 -0.28
N GLN A 221 -3.11 -0.42 -0.91
CA GLN A 221 -3.91 0.43 -1.79
C GLN A 221 -4.34 -0.24 -3.10
N LYS A 222 -3.60 -1.25 -3.56
CA LYS A 222 -3.91 -1.95 -4.80
C LYS A 222 -5.07 -2.90 -4.56
N ILE A 223 -6.20 -2.59 -5.18
CA ILE A 223 -7.36 -3.49 -5.19
C ILE A 223 -7.47 -4.21 -6.52
N THR A 224 -7.87 -5.47 -6.46
CA THR A 224 -8.30 -6.26 -7.61
C THR A 224 -9.66 -6.85 -7.31
N THR A 225 -10.48 -7.07 -8.32
CA THR A 225 -11.83 -7.62 -8.14
C THR A 225 -11.90 -9.07 -8.57
N ARG A 226 -12.74 -9.84 -7.88
CA ARG A 226 -13.12 -11.21 -8.25
C ARG A 226 -14.60 -11.40 -7.95
N GLU A 227 -15.31 -12.04 -8.88
CA GLU A 227 -16.69 -12.47 -8.66
C GLU A 227 -16.71 -13.79 -7.88
N GLU A 228 -17.47 -13.83 -6.78
CA GLU A 228 -17.67 -15.03 -5.98
C GLU A 228 -19.16 -15.19 -5.70
N ASN A 229 -19.74 -16.30 -6.16
CA ASN A 229 -21.17 -16.59 -5.95
C ASN A 229 -22.11 -15.43 -6.36
N GLY A 230 -21.75 -14.68 -7.40
CA GLY A 230 -22.52 -13.55 -7.92
C GLY A 230 -22.31 -12.22 -7.18
N GLU A 231 -21.30 -12.15 -6.30
CA GLU A 231 -20.92 -10.91 -5.61
C GLU A 231 -19.50 -10.49 -6.00
N THR A 232 -19.30 -9.19 -6.24
CA THR A 232 -17.98 -8.60 -6.45
C THR A 232 -17.23 -8.46 -5.12
N TRP A 233 -16.04 -9.06 -5.05
CA TRP A 233 -15.12 -8.93 -3.93
C TRP A 233 -13.86 -8.16 -4.34
N TYR A 234 -13.46 -7.20 -3.51
CA TYR A 234 -12.22 -6.45 -3.61
C TYR A 234 -11.14 -7.14 -2.78
N TYR A 235 -10.06 -7.57 -3.42
CA TYR A 235 -8.91 -8.22 -2.82
C TYR A 235 -7.73 -7.27 -2.67
N THR A 236 -7.07 -7.35 -1.52
CA THR A 236 -5.81 -6.66 -1.24
C THR A 236 -5.07 -7.38 -0.10
N GLY A 237 -3.97 -6.79 0.38
CA GLY A 237 -3.24 -7.27 1.54
C GLY A 237 -3.35 -6.35 2.75
N ALA A 238 -3.05 -6.90 3.92
CA ALA A 238 -2.94 -6.16 5.17
C ALA A 238 -1.70 -6.56 5.96
N TYR A 239 -1.30 -5.71 6.90
CA TYR A 239 -0.20 -5.99 7.82
C TYR A 239 -0.32 -5.29 9.17
N SER A 240 0.45 -5.78 10.15
CA SER A 240 0.83 -5.07 11.37
C SER A 240 2.11 -5.71 11.92
N GLY A 241 3.22 -4.97 11.97
CA GLY A 241 4.53 -5.54 12.25
C GLY A 241 4.86 -6.73 11.33
N TYR A 242 5.13 -7.90 11.92
CA TYR A 242 5.42 -9.14 11.18
C TYR A 242 4.16 -9.86 10.67
N TRP A 243 2.97 -9.51 11.17
CA TRP A 243 1.74 -10.11 10.68
C TRP A 243 1.39 -9.57 9.31
N ASN A 244 1.05 -10.47 8.40
CA ASN A 244 0.68 -10.16 7.03
C ASN A 244 -0.41 -11.12 6.54
N ALA A 245 -1.38 -10.63 5.79
CA ALA A 245 -2.46 -11.46 5.26
C ALA A 245 -2.99 -10.93 3.92
N ILE A 246 -3.60 -11.83 3.16
CA ILE A 246 -4.59 -11.49 2.12
C ILE A 246 -5.91 -11.21 2.85
N ILE A 247 -6.54 -10.11 2.47
CA ILE A 247 -7.88 -9.73 2.94
C ILE A 247 -8.76 -9.39 1.74
N LYS A 248 -10.08 -9.49 1.92
CA LYS A 248 -11.06 -9.11 0.91
C LYS A 248 -12.23 -8.34 1.51
N SER A 249 -12.94 -7.57 0.69
CA SER A 249 -14.11 -6.81 1.14
C SER A 249 -15.16 -6.72 0.04
N ARG A 250 -16.42 -6.46 0.40
CA ARG A 250 -17.49 -6.11 -0.56
C ARG A 250 -17.79 -4.61 -0.57
N ASP A 251 -17.41 -3.90 0.48
CA ASP A 251 -17.79 -2.51 0.73
C ASP A 251 -16.60 -1.57 0.98
N LEU A 252 -15.38 -2.12 1.05
CA LEU A 252 -14.12 -1.46 1.43
C LEU A 252 -14.10 -0.95 2.89
N VAL A 253 -15.08 -1.36 3.69
CA VAL A 253 -15.24 -1.01 5.11
C VAL A 253 -14.92 -2.20 5.99
N THR A 254 -15.56 -3.34 5.72
CA THR A 254 -15.36 -4.60 6.42
C THR A 254 -14.46 -5.50 5.60
N TRP A 255 -13.31 -5.85 6.18
CA TRP A 255 -12.27 -6.65 5.54
C TRP A 255 -12.24 -8.03 6.16
N GLU A 256 -12.50 -9.04 5.34
CA GLU A 256 -12.49 -10.44 5.70
C GLU A 256 -11.10 -11.03 5.49
N TYR A 257 -10.59 -11.73 6.49
CA TYR A 257 -9.37 -12.53 6.38
C TYR A 257 -9.55 -13.64 5.34
N VAL A 258 -8.55 -13.79 4.47
CA VAL A 258 -8.50 -14.88 3.48
C VAL A 258 -7.43 -15.89 3.88
N SER A 259 -6.17 -15.46 3.93
CA SER A 259 -5.05 -16.36 4.24
C SER A 259 -3.78 -15.58 4.61
N THR A 260 -2.87 -16.24 5.32
CA THR A 260 -1.47 -15.83 5.50
C THR A 260 -0.57 -16.94 4.92
N PRO A 261 0.64 -16.63 4.43
CA PRO A 261 1.57 -17.67 3.97
C PRO A 261 1.75 -18.79 5.00
N ASP A 262 1.59 -20.04 4.58
CA ASP A 262 1.62 -21.23 5.44
C ASP A 262 3.03 -21.82 5.63
N PHE A 263 4.05 -21.13 5.13
CA PHE A 263 5.46 -21.48 5.28
C PHE A 263 6.20 -20.45 6.15
N ILE A 264 7.27 -20.90 6.81
CA ILE A 264 8.15 -20.04 7.63
C ILE A 264 8.78 -18.95 6.76
N ASN A 265 8.66 -17.69 7.20
CA ASN A 265 9.21 -16.52 6.52
C ASN A 265 9.41 -15.35 7.51
N LEU A 266 10.17 -14.33 7.10
CA LEU A 266 10.38 -13.08 7.84
C LEU A 266 9.62 -11.91 7.20
N SER A 267 8.36 -12.13 6.79
CA SER A 267 7.52 -11.04 6.30
C SER A 267 7.46 -9.90 7.29
N LEU A 268 7.58 -8.67 6.80
CA LEU A 268 7.51 -7.48 7.61
C LEU A 268 6.82 -6.35 6.83
N TRP A 269 5.86 -5.69 7.49
CA TRP A 269 5.16 -4.52 6.99
C TRP A 269 4.45 -4.76 5.65
N GLU A 270 4.68 -3.95 4.61
CA GLU A 270 3.80 -3.86 3.45
C GLU A 270 3.97 -5.06 2.50
N ASN A 271 2.84 -5.69 2.16
CA ASN A 271 2.76 -6.69 1.11
C ASN A 271 2.16 -6.07 -0.18
N ALA A 272 2.12 -6.84 -1.26
CA ALA A 272 1.41 -6.52 -2.48
C ALA A 272 0.54 -7.73 -2.82
N VAL A 273 -0.70 -7.47 -3.25
CA VAL A 273 -1.69 -8.49 -3.57
C VAL A 273 -2.35 -8.17 -4.90
N TYR A 274 -2.48 -9.16 -5.77
CA TYR A 274 -3.13 -9.02 -7.07
C TYR A 274 -3.85 -10.31 -7.48
N VAL A 275 -5.14 -10.24 -7.77
CA VAL A 275 -5.94 -11.42 -8.18
C VAL A 275 -6.12 -11.46 -9.70
N ILE A 276 -5.86 -12.64 -10.28
CA ILE A 276 -6.14 -12.97 -11.69
C ILE A 276 -6.86 -14.33 -11.69
N GLY A 277 -8.15 -14.32 -12.03
CA GLY A 277 -8.98 -15.53 -11.97
C GLY A 277 -9.00 -16.14 -10.57
N ASP A 278 -8.52 -17.37 -10.44
CA ASP A 278 -8.45 -18.12 -9.18
C ASP A 278 -7.09 -17.99 -8.46
N LYS A 279 -6.17 -17.19 -9.01
CA LYS A 279 -4.82 -17.01 -8.49
C LYS A 279 -4.69 -15.65 -7.82
N CYS A 280 -4.22 -15.66 -6.57
CA CYS A 280 -3.90 -14.47 -5.80
C CYS A 280 -2.38 -14.35 -5.64
N TRP A 281 -1.79 -13.48 -6.45
CA TRP A 281 -0.37 -13.16 -6.44
C TRP A 281 -0.01 -12.33 -5.22
N TYR A 282 1.09 -12.69 -4.58
CA TYR A 282 1.47 -12.16 -3.28
C TYR A 282 2.96 -11.88 -3.23
N PHE A 283 3.33 -10.67 -2.84
CA PHE A 283 4.72 -10.31 -2.58
C PHE A 283 4.86 -9.60 -1.24
N VAL A 284 5.91 -9.89 -0.49
CA VAL A 284 6.23 -9.15 0.74
C VAL A 284 7.72 -9.10 0.99
N ARG A 285 8.18 -7.99 1.58
CA ARG A 285 9.57 -7.79 1.98
C ARG A 285 9.94 -8.60 3.23
N GLN A 286 11.22 -8.94 3.33
CA GLN A 286 11.89 -9.55 4.48
C GLN A 286 13.14 -8.73 4.78
N GLU A 287 13.00 -7.71 5.64
CA GLU A 287 14.04 -6.71 5.88
C GLU A 287 15.35 -7.33 6.42
N GLU A 288 15.24 -8.23 7.38
CA GLU A 288 16.36 -8.88 8.05
C GLU A 288 17.20 -9.74 7.09
N CYS A 289 16.60 -10.18 5.98
CA CYS A 289 17.25 -11.01 4.96
C CYS A 289 17.53 -10.27 3.66
N MET A 290 17.21 -8.97 3.58
CA MET A 290 17.48 -8.10 2.43
C MET A 290 16.90 -8.66 1.12
N GLN A 291 15.67 -9.16 1.17
CA GLN A 291 14.97 -9.77 0.05
C GLN A 291 13.46 -9.68 0.24
N GLY A 292 12.68 -10.02 -0.78
CA GLY A 292 11.26 -10.35 -0.64
C GLY A 292 10.98 -11.76 -1.15
N PHE A 293 9.75 -12.22 -0.95
CA PHE A 293 9.28 -13.46 -1.58
C PHE A 293 8.03 -13.21 -2.40
N LEU A 294 8.04 -13.72 -3.62
CA LEU A 294 6.89 -13.81 -4.52
C LEU A 294 6.28 -15.20 -4.37
N THR A 295 4.98 -15.27 -4.14
CA THR A 295 4.23 -16.52 -4.15
C THR A 295 2.82 -16.30 -4.71
N CYS A 296 2.06 -17.37 -4.83
CA CYS A 296 0.69 -17.35 -5.29
C CYS A 296 -0.17 -18.25 -4.39
N TYR A 297 -1.29 -17.70 -3.93
CA TYR A 297 -2.34 -18.43 -3.24
C TYR A 297 -3.43 -18.83 -4.24
N ASP A 298 -3.82 -20.09 -4.23
CA ASP A 298 -4.92 -20.60 -5.04
C ASP A 298 -6.25 -20.45 -4.28
N LEU A 299 -7.12 -19.57 -4.77
CA LEU A 299 -8.37 -19.19 -4.10
C LEU A 299 -9.42 -20.32 -4.06
N VAL A 300 -9.26 -21.35 -4.90
CA VAL A 300 -10.20 -22.49 -4.97
C VAL A 300 -9.75 -23.62 -4.06
N THR A 301 -8.47 -23.97 -4.10
CA THR A 301 -7.91 -25.09 -3.34
C THR A 301 -7.40 -24.69 -1.96
N GLY A 302 -7.19 -23.39 -1.73
CA GLY A 302 -6.70 -22.83 -0.48
C GLY A 302 -5.22 -23.11 -0.21
N LYS A 303 -4.42 -23.36 -1.25
CA LYS A 303 -3.00 -23.74 -1.14
C LYS A 303 -2.06 -22.63 -1.60
N TRP A 304 -0.96 -22.48 -0.89
CA TRP A 304 0.16 -21.64 -1.31
C TRP A 304 1.12 -22.40 -2.21
N SER A 305 1.64 -21.69 -3.22
CA SER A 305 2.74 -22.18 -4.06
C SER A 305 4.07 -21.99 -3.34
N ALA A 306 5.07 -22.82 -3.65
CA ALA A 306 6.41 -22.64 -3.09
C ALA A 306 7.00 -21.30 -3.52
N PRO A 307 7.54 -20.47 -2.60
CA PRO A 307 7.91 -19.10 -2.88
C PRO A 307 9.11 -18.99 -3.83
N THR A 308 9.22 -17.86 -4.52
CA THR A 308 10.42 -17.42 -5.24
C THR A 308 11.00 -16.20 -4.56
N LEU A 309 12.29 -16.23 -4.24
CA LEU A 309 12.96 -15.11 -3.61
C LEU A 309 13.33 -14.05 -4.64
N ILE A 310 13.14 -12.78 -4.29
CA ILE A 310 13.63 -11.64 -5.07
C ILE A 310 14.62 -10.88 -4.19
N ARG A 311 15.88 -10.87 -4.59
CA ARG A 311 16.95 -10.13 -3.89
C ARG A 311 16.85 -8.64 -4.16
N ASP A 312 17.48 -7.85 -3.29
CA ASP A 312 17.53 -6.39 -3.41
C ASP A 312 16.12 -5.79 -3.46
N ALA A 313 15.29 -6.20 -2.49
CA ALA A 313 13.92 -5.74 -2.36
C ALA A 313 13.68 -5.21 -0.94
N GLN A 314 13.35 -3.92 -0.86
CA GLN A 314 13.01 -3.20 0.36
C GLN A 314 11.84 -2.26 0.07
N SER A 315 11.20 -1.73 1.13
CA SER A 315 10.05 -0.83 1.02
C SER A 315 8.81 -1.50 0.39
N ARG A 316 7.72 -0.72 0.26
CA ARG A 316 6.46 -1.19 -0.30
C ARG A 316 6.62 -1.55 -1.78
N SER A 317 5.97 -2.65 -2.15
CA SER A 317 5.88 -3.13 -3.53
C SER A 317 4.46 -2.94 -4.08
N ASP A 318 4.31 -3.03 -5.39
CA ASP A 318 3.03 -2.87 -6.07
C ASP A 318 2.91 -3.83 -7.26
N PHE A 319 1.69 -4.22 -7.61
CA PHE A 319 1.42 -5.01 -8.80
C PHE A 319 0.61 -4.21 -9.80
N PHE A 320 0.86 -4.40 -11.09
CA PHE A 320 0.02 -3.84 -12.15
C PHE A 320 -0.03 -4.74 -13.38
N MET A 321 -1.10 -4.61 -14.16
CA MET A 321 -1.27 -5.31 -15.43
C MET A 321 -0.95 -4.40 -16.61
N TRP A 322 -0.30 -4.93 -17.62
CA TRP A 322 -0.09 -4.28 -18.92
C TRP A 322 -0.14 -5.32 -20.04
N LYS A 323 -0.99 -5.12 -21.06
CA LYS A 323 -1.19 -6.05 -22.19
C LYS A 323 -1.32 -7.54 -21.74
N ASP A 324 -2.19 -7.80 -20.75
CA ASP A 324 -2.44 -9.12 -20.15
C ASP A 324 -1.24 -9.79 -19.41
N GLU A 325 -0.13 -9.08 -19.25
CA GLU A 325 1.00 -9.51 -18.42
C GLU A 325 0.96 -8.83 -17.05
N LEU A 326 1.33 -9.58 -16.01
CA LEU A 326 1.42 -9.11 -14.63
C LEU A 326 2.86 -8.66 -14.34
N TYR A 327 3.00 -7.49 -13.72
CA TYR A 327 4.28 -6.91 -13.34
C TYR A 327 4.29 -6.58 -11.84
N LEU A 328 5.44 -6.81 -11.21
CA LEU A 328 5.75 -6.43 -9.85
C LEU A 328 6.74 -5.26 -9.86
N VAL A 329 6.38 -4.18 -9.17
CA VAL A 329 7.30 -3.09 -8.80
C VAL A 329 7.83 -3.35 -7.41
N HIS A 330 9.15 -3.27 -7.23
CA HIS A 330 9.80 -3.33 -5.92
C HIS A 330 10.83 -2.20 -5.80
N ALA A 331 11.19 -1.78 -4.59
CA ALA A 331 12.30 -0.84 -4.40
C ALA A 331 13.59 -1.60 -4.04
N PRO A 332 14.77 -1.17 -4.54
CA PRO A 332 16.07 -1.69 -4.12
C PRO A 332 16.42 -1.30 -2.68
N LEU A 333 17.42 -1.97 -2.07
CA LEU A 333 17.80 -1.78 -0.67
C LEU A 333 18.27 -0.35 -0.35
N ASN A 334 18.95 0.31 -1.29
CA ASN A 334 19.37 1.69 -1.13
C ASN A 334 18.22 2.70 -1.20
N ARG A 335 17.05 2.28 -1.73
CA ARG A 335 15.86 3.12 -1.93
C ARG A 335 16.15 4.35 -2.81
N ASP A 336 17.03 4.21 -3.80
CA ASP A 336 17.33 5.27 -4.79
C ASP A 336 16.64 5.05 -6.14
N GLY A 337 15.63 4.19 -6.20
CA GLY A 337 14.95 3.85 -7.45
C GLY A 337 13.94 2.73 -7.30
N PHE A 338 13.70 1.98 -8.37
CA PHE A 338 12.74 0.88 -8.40
C PHE A 338 13.13 -0.18 -9.43
N GLY A 339 12.72 -1.42 -9.20
CA GLY A 339 12.78 -2.51 -10.16
C GLY A 339 11.39 -2.91 -10.63
N ILE A 340 11.30 -3.38 -11.88
CA ILE A 340 10.10 -4.02 -12.43
C ILE A 340 10.47 -5.45 -12.82
N ILE A 341 9.66 -6.40 -12.36
CA ILE A 341 9.76 -7.82 -12.71
C ILE A 341 8.47 -8.20 -13.45
N ARG A 342 8.62 -8.81 -14.63
CA ARG A 342 7.49 -9.46 -15.31
C ARG A 342 7.27 -10.82 -14.67
N ILE A 343 6.08 -11.03 -14.13
CA ILE A 343 5.69 -12.27 -13.48
C ILE A 343 5.33 -13.32 -14.52
N ASN A 344 5.97 -14.48 -14.43
CA ASN A 344 5.53 -15.65 -15.18
C ASN A 344 4.36 -16.29 -14.41
N GLN A 345 3.16 -16.22 -15.00
CA GLN A 345 1.92 -16.64 -14.35
C GLN A 345 1.75 -18.17 -14.24
N GLU A 346 2.54 -18.94 -15.01
CA GLU A 346 2.56 -20.40 -14.96
C GLU A 346 3.60 -20.93 -13.97
N ASN A 347 4.74 -20.25 -13.87
CA ASN A 347 5.81 -20.58 -12.94
C ASN A 347 6.53 -19.32 -12.45
N GLN A 348 6.24 -18.90 -11.23
CA GLN A 348 6.79 -17.68 -10.64
C GLN A 348 8.31 -17.66 -10.51
N ALA A 349 8.96 -18.84 -10.44
CA ALA A 349 10.42 -18.95 -10.43
C ALA A 349 11.07 -18.52 -11.76
N ASP A 350 10.31 -18.57 -12.86
CA ASP A 350 10.74 -18.16 -14.19
C ASP A 350 10.48 -16.67 -14.50
N SER A 351 9.96 -15.91 -13.54
CA SER A 351 9.76 -14.45 -13.66
C SER A 351 11.08 -13.73 -13.97
N LYS A 352 11.02 -12.61 -14.70
CA LYS A 352 12.21 -11.94 -15.26
C LYS A 352 12.29 -10.46 -14.87
N PRO A 353 13.46 -9.96 -14.43
CA PRO A 353 13.70 -8.52 -14.36
C PRO A 353 13.48 -7.89 -15.75
N VAL A 354 12.69 -6.83 -15.78
CA VAL A 354 12.43 -6.02 -16.98
C VAL A 354 13.34 -4.81 -16.95
N LEU A 355 13.31 -4.07 -15.84
CA LEU A 355 14.19 -2.93 -15.63
C LEU A 355 14.53 -2.74 -14.15
N VAL A 356 15.64 -2.08 -13.88
CA VAL A 356 16.06 -1.61 -12.55
C VAL A 356 16.54 -0.18 -12.68
N ALA A 357 15.66 0.77 -12.37
CA ALA A 357 15.89 2.20 -12.47
C ALA A 357 16.66 2.71 -11.25
N ASP A 358 17.70 3.50 -11.50
CA ASP A 358 18.41 4.29 -10.50
C ASP A 358 18.11 5.77 -10.74
N MET A 359 17.32 6.36 -9.85
CA MET A 359 16.86 7.74 -9.99
C MET A 359 17.97 8.75 -9.66
N LYS A 360 19.08 8.31 -9.05
CA LYS A 360 20.14 9.17 -8.47
C LYS A 360 19.66 10.09 -7.35
N GLU A 361 18.46 9.82 -6.85
CA GLU A 361 17.80 10.45 -5.72
C GLU A 361 16.98 9.37 -5.03
N SER A 362 16.61 9.59 -3.78
CA SER A 362 15.81 8.60 -3.07
C SER A 362 14.41 8.48 -3.70
N LEU A 363 13.92 7.25 -3.82
CA LEU A 363 12.59 6.90 -4.25
C LEU A 363 12.01 5.89 -3.27
N PHE A 364 10.94 6.30 -2.60
CA PHE A 364 10.28 5.54 -1.57
C PHE A 364 8.84 5.23 -1.98
N TYR A 365 8.40 4.00 -1.68
CA TYR A 365 6.99 3.58 -1.79
C TYR A 365 6.37 3.88 -3.18
N PRO A 366 6.95 3.37 -4.28
CA PRO A 366 6.35 3.53 -5.59
C PRO A 366 4.96 2.91 -5.61
N TYR A 367 3.99 3.66 -6.14
CA TYR A 367 2.65 3.18 -6.42
C TYR A 367 2.31 3.48 -7.88
N THR A 368 1.82 2.48 -8.60
CA THR A 368 1.66 2.55 -10.06
C THR A 368 0.23 2.35 -10.52
N ARG A 369 -0.16 3.04 -11.59
CA ARG A 369 -1.40 2.79 -12.33
C ARG A 369 -1.17 3.00 -13.82
N ILE A 370 -1.85 2.20 -14.64
CA ILE A 370 -1.91 2.41 -16.09
C ILE A 370 -3.12 3.28 -16.41
N TYR A 371 -2.91 4.33 -17.20
CA TYR A 371 -3.98 5.10 -17.85
C TYR A 371 -3.63 5.27 -19.33
N GLY A 372 -4.43 4.65 -20.20
CA GLY A 372 -4.14 4.61 -21.64
C GLY A 372 -2.80 3.94 -21.93
N GLU A 373 -1.92 4.62 -22.67
CA GLU A 373 -0.57 4.12 -23.02
C GLU A 373 0.50 4.41 -21.96
N TYR A 374 0.13 5.03 -20.84
CA TYR A 374 1.08 5.53 -19.85
C TYR A 374 1.05 4.75 -18.54
N LEU A 375 2.24 4.43 -18.03
CA LEU A 375 2.47 4.04 -16.65
C LEU A 375 2.68 5.31 -15.82
N TYR A 376 1.75 5.60 -14.93
CA TYR A 376 1.86 6.64 -13.93
C TYR A 376 2.43 6.06 -12.64
N MET A 377 3.32 6.78 -11.98
CA MET A 377 3.93 6.40 -10.72
C MET A 377 3.93 7.57 -9.75
N SER A 378 3.32 7.37 -8.58
CA SER A 378 3.52 8.24 -7.42
C SER A 378 4.59 7.67 -6.51
N TYR A 379 5.43 8.53 -5.95
CA TYR A 379 6.50 8.13 -5.05
C TYR A 379 6.94 9.27 -4.15
N THR A 380 7.60 8.92 -3.04
CA THR A 380 8.20 9.92 -2.15
C THR A 380 9.66 10.15 -2.48
N VAL A 381 10.07 11.42 -2.58
CA VAL A 381 11.48 11.84 -2.74
C VAL A 381 11.96 12.52 -1.47
N ALA A 382 13.03 11.99 -0.89
CA ALA A 382 13.75 12.46 0.30
C ALA A 382 12.87 12.65 1.55
N ARG A 383 11.64 12.08 1.53
CA ARG A 383 10.56 12.40 2.47
C ARG A 383 10.21 13.89 2.52
N LYS A 384 10.40 14.60 1.41
CA LYS A 384 10.10 16.02 1.24
C LYS A 384 9.13 16.28 0.09
N HIS A 385 9.05 15.39 -0.88
CA HIS A 385 8.14 15.53 -2.03
C HIS A 385 7.27 14.31 -2.22
N ILE A 386 5.99 14.54 -2.50
CA ILE A 386 5.04 13.54 -3.01
C ILE A 386 4.91 13.75 -4.51
N ARG A 387 5.71 13.02 -5.27
CA ARG A 387 5.84 13.23 -6.71
C ARG A 387 4.92 12.32 -7.49
N LEU A 388 4.31 12.85 -8.55
CA LEU A 388 3.67 12.07 -9.61
C LEU A 388 4.41 12.30 -10.93
N ALA A 389 4.70 11.21 -11.62
CA ALA A 389 5.29 11.23 -12.95
C ALA A 389 4.69 10.10 -13.81
N ARG A 390 4.91 10.16 -15.13
CA ARG A 390 4.48 9.12 -16.05
C ARG A 390 5.50 8.82 -17.15
N VAL A 391 5.48 7.60 -17.66
CA VAL A 391 6.24 7.17 -18.85
C VAL A 391 5.34 6.40 -19.79
N LYS A 392 5.67 6.37 -21.09
CA LYS A 392 4.98 5.48 -22.03
C LYS A 392 5.30 4.03 -21.67
N ALA A 393 4.28 3.24 -21.38
CA ALA A 393 4.45 1.87 -20.90
C ALA A 393 5.14 0.97 -21.94
N GLU A 394 4.75 1.11 -23.22
CA GLU A 394 5.31 0.33 -24.34
C GLU A 394 6.81 0.55 -24.55
N GLU A 395 7.37 1.71 -24.18
CA GLU A 395 8.81 1.96 -24.30
C GLU A 395 9.67 1.10 -23.35
N PHE A 396 9.06 0.59 -22.26
CA PHE A 396 9.79 -0.04 -21.16
C PHE A 396 9.32 -1.45 -20.81
N LEU A 397 8.10 -1.83 -21.19
CA LEU A 397 7.48 -3.09 -20.75
C LEU A 397 7.30 -4.13 -21.87
N GLY A 398 7.40 -3.75 -23.15
CA GLY A 398 7.18 -4.65 -24.29
C GLY A 398 6.59 -3.97 -25.51
#